data_AF-A0A1S1BMY7-F1
#
_entry.id   AF-A0A1S1BMY7-F1
#
_cell.length_a   1.000
_cell.length_b   1.000
_cell.length_c   1.000
_cell.angle_alpha   90.00
_cell.angle_beta   90.00
_cell.angle_gamma   90.00
#
_symmetry.space_group_name_H-M   'P 1'
#
loop_
_entity.id
_entity.type
_entity.pdbx_description
1 polymer ?
#
loop_
_entity_poly.entity_id
_entity_poly.type
_entity_poly.pdbx_seq_one_letter_code
_entity_poly.pdbx_strand_id
1 'polypeptide(L)'
;MTSVKIIQTLISVALASATTLTALTACSGAEDIAADAPETKLTPTEVAELCQNAARNASTADGVAYDALTVYAHEAPTDAITGQTFDSEISGFLSNDEYIGEFTFRCTIDGSDAQVSNFYFPPENFLAPQSESSPTRQAQRQHAQPQQPQAQAVDPQRIDPRNNGAGVTGRDDNLGIYYHNKQDWLFLEAPGKVVPGAKIYNVNKSYCSTGFIASRENRTFIVTAGHCGDVGDQFYVNDQYGGSLVVGEMVESFYERDNTGFIGTDIGLIEIYDDAKPYVDSALPVNSRLKGWITPAQAGQGNMTICRLGATTGYSCGKFVEVDRAGQFVFRNIADRGDSGGAIFAFDGTDAWALGVTSNGSDYNKTLTSGMEIAGAMQHWGLTLHG
;
A
#
# COMPACT_ATOMS: atom_id res chain seq x y z
N MET A 1 12.03 -29.25 24.51
CA MET A 1 10.67 -29.80 24.51
C MET A 1 9.71 -28.65 24.71
N THR A 2 9.26 -28.04 23.60
CA THR A 2 8.02 -27.25 23.43
C THR A 2 8.06 -26.72 21.99
N SER A 3 7.87 -27.64 21.05
CA SER A 3 7.46 -27.34 19.68
C SER A 3 6.01 -27.82 19.55
N VAL A 4 5.24 -27.16 18.69
CA VAL A 4 3.89 -27.52 18.24
C VAL A 4 2.75 -27.07 19.16
N LYS A 5 2.13 -25.94 18.82
CA LYS A 5 0.76 -25.59 19.25
C LYS A 5 -0.10 -24.86 18.19
N ILE A 6 0.24 -24.96 16.89
CA ILE A 6 -0.59 -24.40 15.79
C ILE A 6 -1.01 -25.48 14.77
N ILE A 7 -0.98 -26.77 15.13
CA ILE A 7 -1.54 -27.82 14.26
C ILE A 7 -2.36 -28.80 15.10
N GLN A 8 -3.69 -28.66 14.97
CA GLN A 8 -4.83 -29.50 15.36
C GLN A 8 -5.88 -28.59 16.01
N THR A 9 -6.97 -28.21 15.33
CA THR A 9 -8.11 -29.13 15.11
C THR A 9 -9.04 -28.55 14.05
N LEU A 10 -9.31 -29.32 12.99
CA LEU A 10 -10.44 -29.15 12.07
C LEU A 10 -11.07 -30.54 11.87
N ILE A 11 -12.42 -30.57 11.89
CA ILE A 11 -13.39 -31.58 11.40
C ILE A 11 -14.47 -31.89 12.48
N SER A 12 -15.65 -31.28 12.37
CA SER A 12 -16.94 -31.97 12.10
C SER A 12 -18.19 -31.08 12.24
N VAL A 13 -19.12 -31.35 11.33
CA VAL A 13 -20.43 -30.74 10.99
C VAL A 13 -21.52 -30.78 12.09
N ALA A 14 -22.33 -29.70 12.13
CA ALA A 14 -23.76 -29.49 12.48
C ALA A 14 -24.52 -30.36 13.51
N LEU A 15 -25.28 -29.72 14.42
CA LEU A 15 -26.77 -29.68 14.43
C LEU A 15 -27.36 -28.83 15.59
N ALA A 16 -28.35 -28.01 15.24
CA ALA A 16 -29.56 -27.59 15.96
C ALA A 16 -29.54 -27.28 17.48
N SER A 17 -30.02 -26.08 17.82
CA SER A 17 -31.06 -25.92 18.86
C SER A 17 -31.84 -24.61 18.64
N ALA A 18 -33.07 -24.77 18.15
CA ALA A 18 -34.09 -23.74 18.21
C ALA A 18 -34.44 -23.48 19.68
N THR A 19 -34.45 -22.20 20.09
CA THR A 19 -35.20 -21.79 21.29
C THR A 19 -36.14 -20.66 20.91
N THR A 20 -37.40 -21.05 20.84
CA THR A 20 -38.60 -20.21 20.88
C THR A 20 -38.50 -19.17 21.99
N LEU A 21 -38.66 -17.89 21.66
CA LEU A 21 -39.13 -16.89 22.61
C LEU A 21 -40.55 -16.49 22.23
N THR A 22 -41.47 -16.89 23.10
CA THR A 22 -42.89 -16.64 23.04
C THR A 22 -43.19 -15.14 23.11
N ALA A 23 -44.08 -14.70 22.21
CA ALA A 23 -44.68 -13.39 22.19
C ALA A 23 -45.43 -13.06 23.50
N LEU A 24 -45.32 -11.81 23.94
CA LEU A 24 -46.39 -11.13 24.68
C LEU A 24 -46.92 -9.99 23.82
N THR A 25 -48.19 -10.12 23.46
CA THR A 25 -49.02 -9.13 22.80
C THR A 25 -49.53 -8.10 23.81
N ALA A 26 -49.44 -6.82 23.47
CA ALA A 26 -50.36 -5.79 23.95
C ALA A 26 -50.55 -4.73 22.86
N CYS A 27 -51.79 -4.60 22.39
CA CYS A 27 -52.24 -3.71 21.33
C CYS A 27 -52.18 -2.23 21.70
N SER A 28 -51.79 -1.36 20.77
CA SER A 28 -52.56 -0.16 20.41
C SER A 28 -52.04 0.41 19.09
N GLY A 29 -52.95 0.84 18.23
CA GLY A 29 -52.69 1.11 16.82
C GLY A 29 -51.91 2.40 16.54
N ALA A 30 -51.11 2.32 15.48
CA ALA A 30 -50.87 3.35 14.50
C ALA A 30 -50.50 2.61 13.21
N GLU A 31 -51.32 2.72 12.17
CA GLU A 31 -50.94 2.34 10.81
C GLU A 31 -49.88 3.34 10.34
N ASP A 32 -48.63 3.13 10.72
CA ASP A 32 -47.50 3.76 10.07
C ASP A 32 -47.15 2.93 8.84
N ILE A 33 -47.53 3.46 7.68
CA ILE A 33 -47.06 3.03 6.37
C ILE A 33 -45.57 3.38 6.32
N ALA A 34 -44.73 2.55 6.94
CA ALA A 34 -43.31 2.57 6.70
C ALA A 34 -43.11 2.14 5.25
N ALA A 35 -42.82 3.12 4.39
CA ALA A 35 -42.32 2.85 3.07
C ALA A 35 -41.07 1.97 3.22
N ASP A 36 -41.09 0.77 2.62
CA ASP A 36 -39.89 -0.02 2.38
C ASP A 36 -38.90 0.86 1.61
N ALA A 37 -37.97 1.48 2.34
CA ALA A 37 -36.76 1.99 1.74
C ALA A 37 -36.04 0.78 1.16
N PRO A 38 -35.60 0.83 -0.12
CA PRO A 38 -34.89 -0.30 -0.70
C PRO A 38 -33.67 -0.60 0.17
N GLU A 39 -33.58 -1.83 0.69
CA GLU A 39 -32.41 -2.30 1.44
C GLU A 39 -31.15 -1.98 0.62
N THR A 40 -30.36 -1.05 1.14
CA THR A 40 -29.15 -0.59 0.48
C THR A 40 -28.16 -1.74 0.45
N LYS A 41 -27.60 -2.08 -0.71
CA LYS A 41 -26.55 -3.11 -0.81
C LYS A 41 -25.36 -2.72 0.08
N LEU A 42 -24.80 -3.67 0.84
CA LEU A 42 -23.56 -3.46 1.61
C LEU A 42 -22.45 -2.93 0.69
N THR A 43 -21.71 -1.96 1.20
CA THR A 43 -20.47 -1.50 0.58
C THR A 43 -19.31 -2.42 0.96
N PRO A 44 -18.27 -2.54 0.12
CA PRO A 44 -17.05 -3.29 0.48
C PRO A 44 -16.39 -2.79 1.77
N THR A 45 -16.54 -1.52 2.10
CA THR A 45 -16.09 -0.94 3.38
C THR A 45 -16.87 -1.52 4.56
N GLU A 46 -18.20 -1.56 4.48
CA GLU A 46 -19.04 -2.15 5.53
C GLU A 46 -18.75 -3.65 5.68
N VAL A 47 -18.53 -4.37 4.56
CA VAL A 47 -18.08 -5.77 4.60
C VAL A 47 -16.76 -5.92 5.35
N ALA A 48 -15.74 -5.12 5.02
CA ALA A 48 -14.45 -5.19 5.71
C ALA A 48 -14.54 -4.84 7.19
N GLU A 49 -15.34 -3.84 7.58
CA GLU A 49 -15.54 -3.47 8.98
C GLU A 49 -16.21 -4.62 9.76
N LEU A 50 -17.27 -5.20 9.20
CA LEU A 50 -17.99 -6.34 9.79
C LEU A 50 -17.08 -7.58 9.91
N CYS A 51 -16.36 -7.93 8.85
CA CYS A 51 -15.41 -9.04 8.84
C CYS A 51 -14.22 -8.79 9.78
N GLN A 52 -13.71 -7.57 9.88
CA GLN A 52 -12.63 -7.21 10.80
C GLN A 52 -13.09 -7.36 12.26
N ASN A 53 -14.29 -6.89 12.58
CA ASN A 53 -14.84 -7.03 13.93
C ASN A 53 -15.06 -8.51 14.29
N ALA A 54 -15.57 -9.31 13.35
CA ALA A 54 -15.71 -10.75 13.53
C ALA A 54 -14.35 -11.46 13.69
N ALA A 55 -13.33 -11.09 12.90
CA ALA A 55 -11.97 -11.59 13.04
C ALA A 55 -11.34 -11.23 14.40
N ARG A 56 -11.52 -9.98 14.87
CA ARG A 56 -11.06 -9.55 16.20
C ARG A 56 -11.72 -10.32 17.32
N ASN A 57 -13.02 -10.58 17.22
CA ASN A 57 -13.76 -11.37 18.19
C ASN A 57 -13.27 -12.82 18.22
N ALA A 58 -13.04 -13.43 17.05
CA ALA A 58 -12.49 -14.78 16.95
C ALA A 58 -11.07 -14.86 17.53
N SER A 59 -10.17 -13.95 17.16
CA SER A 59 -8.81 -13.89 17.71
C SER A 59 -8.81 -13.71 19.23
N THR A 60 -9.70 -12.87 19.77
CA THR A 60 -9.84 -12.66 21.22
C THR A 60 -10.33 -13.92 21.93
N ALA A 61 -11.32 -14.62 21.36
CA ALA A 61 -11.83 -15.87 21.90
C ALA A 61 -10.76 -16.98 21.94
N ASP A 62 -9.87 -16.98 20.95
CA ASP A 62 -8.75 -17.93 20.83
C ASP A 62 -7.49 -17.49 21.61
N GLY A 63 -7.52 -16.33 22.27
CA GLY A 63 -6.40 -15.81 23.05
C GLY A 63 -5.21 -15.33 22.21
N VAL A 64 -5.42 -15.02 20.93
CA VAL A 64 -4.41 -14.49 20.02
C VAL A 64 -4.28 -12.98 20.26
N ALA A 65 -3.15 -12.56 20.83
CA ALA A 65 -2.79 -11.16 20.95
C ALA A 65 -2.33 -10.60 19.59
N TYR A 66 -2.64 -9.34 19.34
CA TYR A 66 -2.22 -8.64 18.12
C TYR A 66 -1.99 -7.15 18.38
N ASP A 67 -0.96 -6.60 17.75
CA ASP A 67 -0.66 -5.17 17.71
C ASP A 67 -1.49 -4.48 16.61
N ALA A 68 -1.73 -5.20 15.50
CA ALA A 68 -2.58 -4.76 14.41
C ALA A 68 -3.35 -5.94 13.81
N LEU A 69 -4.65 -5.74 13.55
CA LEU A 69 -5.50 -6.66 12.77
C LEU A 69 -6.39 -5.82 11.87
N THR A 70 -6.17 -5.91 10.57
CA THR A 70 -6.90 -5.13 9.56
C THR A 70 -7.49 -6.06 8.50
N VAL A 71 -8.73 -5.82 8.08
CA VAL A 71 -9.32 -6.47 6.91
C VAL A 71 -9.56 -5.41 5.86
N TYR A 72 -9.15 -5.66 4.62
CA TYR A 72 -9.14 -4.62 3.60
C TYR A 72 -10.44 -4.64 2.79
N ALA A 73 -11.05 -3.46 2.61
CA ALA A 73 -12.28 -3.31 1.82
C ALA A 73 -12.15 -3.78 0.36
N HIS A 74 -10.96 -3.70 -0.23
CA HIS A 74 -10.72 -4.15 -1.62
C HIS A 74 -10.65 -5.68 -1.76
N GLU A 75 -10.47 -6.40 -0.65
CA GLU A 75 -10.45 -7.85 -0.64
C GLU A 75 -11.88 -8.43 -0.66
N ALA A 76 -12.92 -7.62 -0.41
CA ALA A 76 -14.32 -8.02 -0.50
C ALA A 76 -14.80 -8.01 -1.96
N PRO A 77 -15.02 -9.18 -2.60
CA PRO A 77 -15.42 -9.21 -4.01
C PRO A 77 -16.84 -8.64 -4.15
N THR A 78 -16.98 -7.57 -4.93
CA THR A 78 -18.27 -6.85 -5.07
C THR A 78 -19.40 -7.71 -5.65
N ASP A 79 -19.05 -8.77 -6.37
CA ASP A 79 -19.92 -9.80 -6.92
C ASP A 79 -20.37 -10.83 -5.87
N ALA A 80 -19.61 -11.00 -4.80
CA ALA A 80 -19.98 -11.80 -3.63
C ALA A 80 -20.90 -11.05 -2.65
N ILE A 81 -21.15 -9.76 -2.88
CA ILE A 81 -22.09 -8.94 -2.08
C ILE A 81 -23.48 -8.97 -2.72
N THR A 82 -24.46 -9.53 -2.01
CA THR A 82 -25.85 -9.64 -2.46
C THR A 82 -26.79 -8.99 -1.46
N GLY A 83 -27.17 -7.72 -1.73
CA GLY A 83 -27.98 -6.94 -0.78
C GLY A 83 -27.22 -6.75 0.53
N GLN A 84 -27.77 -7.28 1.62
CA GLN A 84 -27.18 -7.26 2.96
C GLN A 84 -26.38 -8.52 3.31
N THR A 85 -25.98 -9.30 2.29
CA THR A 85 -25.25 -10.57 2.50
C THR A 85 -23.89 -10.56 1.82
N PHE A 86 -22.94 -11.32 2.37
CA PHE A 86 -21.61 -11.55 1.81
C PHE A 86 -21.15 -12.96 2.18
N ASP A 87 -20.53 -13.69 1.24
CA ASP A 87 -19.88 -14.97 1.56
C ASP A 87 -18.70 -15.22 0.62
N SER A 88 -17.49 -14.93 1.10
CA SER A 88 -16.26 -15.14 0.33
C SER A 88 -15.05 -15.31 1.23
N GLU A 89 -13.98 -15.88 0.66
CA GLU A 89 -12.63 -15.69 1.19
C GLU A 89 -12.19 -14.23 1.00
N ILE A 90 -11.54 -13.68 2.02
CA ILE A 90 -11.03 -12.32 2.08
C ILE A 90 -9.66 -12.33 2.79
N SER A 91 -8.78 -11.40 2.43
CA SER A 91 -7.49 -11.24 3.09
C SER A 91 -7.52 -10.13 4.15
N GLY A 92 -6.71 -10.31 5.19
CA GLY A 92 -6.41 -9.31 6.18
C GLY A 92 -4.91 -9.27 6.47
N PHE A 93 -4.51 -8.34 7.32
CA PHE A 93 -3.15 -8.22 7.83
C PHE A 93 -3.15 -8.35 9.33
N LEU A 94 -2.24 -9.18 9.84
CA LEU A 94 -2.02 -9.39 11.27
C LEU A 94 -0.56 -9.06 11.59
N SER A 95 -0.35 -8.38 12.71
CA SER A 95 0.97 -8.17 13.30
C SER A 95 0.92 -8.49 14.78
N ASN A 96 1.82 -9.36 15.24
CA ASN A 96 2.12 -9.67 16.63
C ASN A 96 3.54 -10.24 16.78
N ASP A 97 3.91 -10.63 17.99
CA ASP A 97 5.23 -11.20 18.32
C ASP A 97 5.58 -12.51 17.59
N GLU A 98 4.60 -13.20 17.00
CA GLU A 98 4.77 -14.50 16.33
C GLU A 98 4.52 -14.45 14.82
N TYR A 99 3.87 -13.39 14.31
CA TYR A 99 3.35 -13.33 12.95
C TYR A 99 3.26 -11.87 12.45
N ILE A 100 3.82 -11.61 11.27
CA ILE A 100 3.65 -10.32 10.58
C ILE A 100 3.41 -10.55 9.09
N GLY A 101 2.22 -10.22 8.62
CA GLY A 101 1.90 -10.36 7.20
C GLY A 101 0.42 -10.52 6.91
N GLU A 102 0.15 -10.79 5.63
CA GLU A 102 -1.21 -11.06 5.15
C GLU A 102 -1.66 -12.46 5.54
N PHE A 103 -2.92 -12.62 5.89
CA PHE A 103 -3.58 -13.90 6.14
C PHE A 103 -4.92 -13.92 5.40
N THR A 104 -5.43 -15.10 5.05
CA THR A 104 -6.75 -15.22 4.43
C THR A 104 -7.72 -15.91 5.37
N PHE A 105 -9.01 -15.63 5.23
CA PHE A 105 -10.08 -16.28 5.98
C PHE A 105 -11.39 -16.16 5.20
N ARG A 106 -12.33 -17.06 5.46
CA ARG A 106 -13.69 -16.95 4.93
C ARG A 106 -14.52 -16.08 5.85
N CYS A 107 -15.19 -15.07 5.30
CA CYS A 107 -16.14 -14.23 6.00
C CYS A 107 -17.54 -14.41 5.40
N THR A 108 -18.53 -14.60 6.28
CA THR A 108 -19.94 -14.72 5.92
C THR A 108 -20.74 -13.67 6.68
N ILE A 109 -21.53 -12.85 5.98
CA ILE A 109 -22.38 -11.80 6.53
C ILE A 109 -23.83 -12.06 6.16
N ASP A 110 -24.72 -11.95 7.14
CA ASP A 110 -26.17 -11.92 6.98
C ASP A 110 -26.74 -10.74 7.76
N GLY A 111 -27.09 -9.65 7.07
CA GLY A 111 -27.46 -8.39 7.73
C GLY A 111 -26.27 -7.74 8.43
N SER A 112 -26.40 -7.53 9.74
CA SER A 112 -25.31 -7.02 10.60
C SER A 112 -24.45 -8.13 11.20
N ASP A 113 -24.81 -9.39 11.02
CA ASP A 113 -24.14 -10.52 11.67
C ASP A 113 -23.05 -11.06 10.77
N ALA A 114 -21.79 -10.93 11.21
CA ALA A 114 -20.63 -11.44 10.51
C ALA A 114 -19.98 -12.62 11.25
N GLN A 115 -19.62 -13.65 10.51
CA GLN A 115 -18.95 -14.87 10.98
C GLN A 115 -17.68 -15.10 10.17
N VAL A 116 -16.65 -15.63 10.83
CA VAL A 116 -15.34 -15.88 10.20
C VAL A 116 -14.90 -17.31 10.44
N SER A 117 -14.23 -17.90 9.45
CA SER A 117 -13.76 -19.27 9.49
C SER A 117 -12.56 -19.47 8.54
N ASN A 118 -11.96 -20.65 8.55
CA ASN A 118 -10.92 -21.06 7.60
C ASN A 118 -9.73 -20.10 7.53
N PHE A 119 -9.23 -19.63 8.67
CA PHE A 119 -8.03 -18.82 8.73
C PHE A 119 -6.83 -19.60 8.16
N TYR A 120 -6.14 -19.00 7.21
CA TYR A 120 -4.88 -19.46 6.65
C TYR A 120 -3.81 -18.40 6.86
N PHE A 121 -2.78 -18.79 7.59
CA PHE A 121 -1.60 -17.99 7.87
C PHE A 121 -0.44 -18.54 7.06
N PRO A 122 0.01 -17.85 5.99
CA PRO A 122 1.19 -18.21 5.24
C PRO A 122 2.40 -18.47 6.17
N PRO A 123 3.03 -19.67 6.12
CA PRO A 123 4.16 -20.02 6.98
C PRO A 123 5.34 -19.04 6.92
N GLU A 124 5.54 -18.39 5.78
CA GLU A 124 6.57 -17.39 5.53
C GLU A 124 6.43 -16.12 6.38
N ASN A 125 5.24 -15.84 6.91
CA ASN A 125 4.95 -14.65 7.71
C ASN A 125 5.12 -14.91 9.22
N PHE A 126 5.41 -16.15 9.64
CA PHE A 126 5.70 -16.46 11.03
C PHE A 126 7.13 -16.05 11.42
N LEU A 127 7.24 -15.32 12.52
CA LEU A 127 8.52 -14.92 13.09
C LEU A 127 9.20 -16.14 13.72
N ALA A 128 10.45 -16.40 13.34
CA ALA A 128 11.21 -17.50 13.92
C ALA A 128 11.39 -17.28 15.44
N PRO A 129 11.20 -18.31 16.29
CA PRO A 129 11.38 -18.15 17.73
C PRO A 129 12.81 -17.68 18.03
N GLN A 130 12.92 -16.58 18.77
CA GLN A 130 14.18 -16.02 19.26
C GLN A 130 14.85 -17.05 20.19
N SER A 131 15.71 -17.92 19.65
CA SER A 131 16.62 -18.70 20.48
C SER A 131 17.86 -17.85 20.78
N GLU A 132 17.92 -17.35 22.02
CA GLU A 132 19.18 -16.90 22.57
C GLU A 132 20.20 -18.04 22.51
N SER A 133 21.39 -17.75 21.97
CA SER A 133 22.55 -18.63 21.78
C SER A 133 22.57 -19.51 20.51
N SER A 134 23.27 -19.01 19.49
CA SER A 134 24.07 -19.85 18.60
C SER A 134 25.34 -19.09 18.17
N PRO A 135 26.56 -19.60 18.47
CA PRO A 135 27.83 -18.91 18.18
C PRO A 135 28.13 -18.73 16.68
N THR A 136 27.32 -19.32 15.81
CA THR A 136 27.55 -19.39 14.37
C THR A 136 27.27 -18.07 13.62
N ARG A 137 26.52 -17.12 14.23
CA ARG A 137 26.24 -15.81 13.59
C ARG A 137 27.41 -14.82 13.63
N GLN A 138 28.40 -14.99 14.51
CA GLN A 138 29.58 -14.11 14.50
C GLN A 138 30.57 -14.47 13.38
N ALA A 139 30.66 -15.74 12.99
CA ALA A 139 31.57 -16.17 11.94
C ALA A 139 31.10 -15.79 10.52
N GLN A 140 29.78 -15.69 10.28
CA GLN A 140 29.23 -15.27 8.98
C GLN A 140 29.17 -13.75 8.78
N ARG A 141 29.37 -12.94 9.84
CA ARG A 141 29.45 -11.47 9.71
C ARG A 141 30.80 -10.97 9.15
N GLN A 142 31.83 -11.81 9.10
CA GLN A 142 33.17 -11.38 8.71
C GLN A 142 33.58 -11.70 7.26
N HIS A 143 32.78 -12.47 6.51
CA HIS A 143 33.07 -12.77 5.10
C HIS A 143 31.80 -12.84 4.24
N ALA A 144 31.16 -11.69 4.05
CA ALA A 144 30.36 -11.42 2.85
C ALA A 144 30.38 -9.90 2.63
N GLN A 145 31.26 -9.43 1.75
CA GLN A 145 31.04 -8.13 1.12
C GLN A 145 29.66 -8.18 0.46
N PRO A 146 28.81 -7.14 0.59
CA PRO A 146 27.57 -7.08 -0.16
C PRO A 146 27.93 -7.02 -1.65
N GLN A 147 27.78 -8.14 -2.35
CA GLN A 147 27.56 -8.08 -3.78
C GLN A 147 26.19 -7.44 -3.96
N GLN A 148 26.19 -6.19 -4.42
CA GLN A 148 25.02 -5.53 -4.97
C GLN A 148 24.28 -6.54 -5.87
N PRO A 149 22.96 -6.74 -5.72
CA PRO A 149 22.21 -7.55 -6.66
C PRO A 149 22.51 -7.03 -8.07
N GLN A 150 23.11 -7.88 -8.91
CA GLN A 150 23.30 -7.53 -10.31
C GLN A 150 21.92 -7.23 -10.89
N ALA A 151 21.74 -6.01 -11.42
CA ALA A 151 20.52 -5.56 -12.07
C ALA A 151 20.08 -6.65 -13.06
N GLN A 152 18.99 -7.34 -12.75
CA GLN A 152 18.37 -8.26 -13.69
C GLN A 152 17.96 -7.45 -14.92
N ALA A 153 18.22 -7.98 -16.12
CA ALA A 153 17.81 -7.35 -17.36
C ALA A 153 16.27 -7.27 -17.39
N VAL A 154 15.74 -6.08 -17.12
CA VAL A 154 14.31 -5.78 -17.15
C VAL A 154 13.87 -5.71 -18.61
N ASP A 155 12.92 -6.56 -19.00
CA ASP A 155 12.27 -6.47 -20.31
C ASP A 155 11.35 -5.23 -20.33
N PRO A 156 11.59 -4.22 -21.18
CA PRO A 156 10.84 -2.97 -21.22
C PRO A 156 9.47 -3.08 -21.92
N GLN A 157 9.11 -4.25 -22.47
CA GLN A 157 7.81 -4.50 -23.10
C GLN A 157 6.89 -5.39 -22.26
N ARG A 158 7.37 -5.86 -21.11
CA ARG A 158 6.66 -6.84 -20.30
C ARG A 158 5.57 -6.18 -19.46
N ILE A 159 4.31 -6.40 -19.84
CA ILE A 159 3.14 -6.16 -19.00
C ILE A 159 2.88 -7.45 -18.20
N ASP A 160 3.16 -7.42 -16.90
CA ASP A 160 3.02 -8.50 -15.89
C ASP A 160 2.38 -9.84 -16.36
N PRO A 161 3.20 -10.83 -16.76
CA PRO A 161 2.73 -12.07 -17.40
C PRO A 161 2.08 -13.09 -16.46
N ARG A 162 2.25 -12.96 -15.13
CA ARG A 162 1.81 -13.97 -14.15
C ARG A 162 0.52 -13.60 -13.40
N ASN A 163 0.00 -12.40 -13.62
CA ASN A 163 -1.13 -11.86 -12.86
C ASN A 163 -2.32 -11.53 -13.79
N ASN A 164 -2.66 -12.48 -14.67
CA ASN A 164 -3.68 -12.30 -15.71
C ASN A 164 -5.13 -12.25 -15.19
N GLY A 165 -5.38 -12.62 -13.93
CA GLY A 165 -6.72 -12.78 -13.37
C GLY A 165 -7.22 -11.59 -12.55
N ALA A 166 -6.35 -10.88 -11.83
CA ALA A 166 -6.74 -9.79 -10.93
C ALA A 166 -6.96 -8.43 -11.63
N GLY A 167 -7.02 -8.40 -12.96
CA GLY A 167 -7.09 -7.16 -13.74
C GLY A 167 -7.86 -7.24 -15.05
N VAL A 168 -8.65 -8.29 -15.26
CA VAL A 168 -9.40 -8.48 -16.52
C VAL A 168 -10.42 -7.37 -16.77
N THR A 169 -10.88 -6.67 -15.73
CA THR A 169 -11.82 -5.55 -15.86
C THR A 169 -11.15 -4.19 -16.07
N GLY A 170 -9.82 -4.07 -15.96
CA GLY A 170 -9.15 -2.77 -16.00
C GLY A 170 -7.76 -2.69 -16.64
N ARG A 171 -7.13 -3.78 -17.09
CA ARG A 171 -5.68 -3.74 -17.42
C ARG A 171 -5.29 -3.17 -18.77
N ASP A 172 -6.17 -3.12 -19.76
CA ASP A 172 -5.72 -2.66 -21.08
C ASP A 172 -6.88 -2.12 -21.91
N ASP A 173 -7.17 -0.83 -21.75
CA ASP A 173 -7.97 -0.09 -22.72
C ASP A 173 -7.14 0.28 -23.98
N ASN A 174 -5.85 -0.13 -24.07
CA ASN A 174 -4.87 0.32 -25.06
C ASN A 174 -4.75 1.86 -25.15
N LEU A 175 -5.17 2.60 -24.11
CA LEU A 175 -5.18 4.07 -24.14
C LEU A 175 -3.85 4.68 -23.70
N GLY A 176 -2.75 3.93 -23.68
CA GLY A 176 -1.40 4.47 -23.57
C GLY A 176 -0.61 4.08 -22.32
N ILE A 177 -0.84 2.88 -21.76
CA ILE A 177 0.15 2.24 -20.88
C ILE A 177 1.22 1.60 -21.78
N TYR A 178 2.49 1.88 -21.51
CA TYR A 178 3.61 1.33 -22.28
C TYR A 178 4.32 0.20 -21.54
N TYR A 179 4.23 0.18 -20.21
CA TYR A 179 4.96 -0.76 -19.37
C TYR A 179 4.32 -0.96 -18.00
N HIS A 180 4.38 -2.19 -17.46
CA HIS A 180 4.11 -2.47 -16.04
C HIS A 180 4.71 -3.79 -15.57
N ASN A 181 5.50 -3.74 -14.49
CA ASN A 181 6.12 -4.91 -13.89
C ASN A 181 6.25 -4.76 -12.37
N LYS A 182 5.46 -5.54 -11.64
CA LYS A 182 5.62 -5.71 -10.19
C LYS A 182 6.71 -6.72 -9.84
N GLN A 183 6.76 -7.84 -10.57
CA GLN A 183 7.52 -9.03 -10.17
C GLN A 183 9.04 -8.79 -10.06
N ASP A 184 9.63 -8.04 -10.99
CA ASP A 184 11.07 -7.72 -10.94
C ASP A 184 11.38 -6.60 -9.92
N TRP A 185 10.33 -6.00 -9.35
CA TRP A 185 10.38 -4.83 -8.49
C TRP A 185 9.91 -5.12 -7.06
N LEU A 186 9.71 -6.40 -6.71
CA LEU A 186 9.32 -6.81 -5.35
C LEU A 186 10.31 -6.37 -4.27
N PHE A 187 11.57 -6.10 -4.63
CA PHE A 187 12.56 -5.56 -3.69
C PHE A 187 12.15 -4.20 -3.11
N LEU A 188 11.25 -3.46 -3.79
CA LEU A 188 10.70 -2.20 -3.29
C LEU A 188 9.83 -2.40 -2.03
N GLU A 189 9.36 -3.62 -1.75
CA GLU A 189 8.51 -3.87 -0.58
C GLU A 189 9.29 -3.91 0.75
N ALA A 190 10.58 -4.29 0.70
CA ALA A 190 11.43 -4.42 1.88
C ALA A 190 12.92 -4.21 1.53
N PRO A 191 13.32 -3.00 1.06
CA PRO A 191 14.66 -2.73 0.56
C PRO A 191 15.74 -2.69 1.66
N GLY A 192 15.36 -2.54 2.94
CA GLY A 192 16.27 -2.30 4.07
C GLY A 192 16.96 -0.94 4.06
N LYS A 193 16.53 -0.03 3.17
CA LYS A 193 17.06 1.32 2.97
C LYS A 193 16.02 2.22 2.32
N VAL A 194 16.20 3.53 2.41
CA VAL A 194 15.39 4.50 1.67
C VAL A 194 15.86 4.50 0.21
N VAL A 195 14.96 4.19 -0.73
CA VAL A 195 15.22 4.16 -2.18
C VAL A 195 13.96 4.64 -2.89
N PRO A 196 14.02 5.55 -3.88
CA PRO A 196 12.85 5.99 -4.64
C PRO A 196 11.92 4.85 -5.09
N GLY A 197 10.65 4.99 -4.75
CA GLY A 197 9.57 4.05 -5.03
C GLY A 197 9.43 2.92 -4.00
N ALA A 198 10.34 2.80 -3.04
CA ALA A 198 10.27 1.73 -2.05
C ALA A 198 9.35 2.05 -0.87
N LYS A 199 8.86 1.00 -0.22
CA LYS A 199 7.91 1.05 0.88
C LYS A 199 8.50 1.80 2.07
N ILE A 200 7.70 2.71 2.63
CA ILE A 200 7.98 3.40 3.87
C ILE A 200 6.73 3.41 4.73
N TYR A 201 6.87 3.00 5.98
CA TYR A 201 5.78 2.91 6.93
C TYR A 201 5.73 4.19 7.75
N ASN A 202 4.53 4.73 7.92
CA ASN A 202 4.27 5.69 8.98
C ASN A 202 3.91 4.90 10.25
N VAL A 203 4.56 5.20 11.37
CA VAL A 203 4.34 4.51 12.66
C VAL A 203 2.88 4.61 13.14
N ASN A 204 2.20 5.71 12.82
CA ASN A 204 0.86 6.02 13.29
C ASN A 204 -0.23 5.78 12.24
N LYS A 205 0.13 5.41 11.00
CA LYS A 205 -0.80 5.28 9.87
C LYS A 205 -0.49 4.00 9.06
N SER A 206 -0.83 4.02 7.78
CA SER A 206 -0.49 2.98 6.82
C SER A 206 0.91 3.23 6.22
N TYR A 207 1.25 2.49 5.16
CA TYR A 207 2.47 2.70 4.41
C TYR A 207 2.22 3.52 3.14
N CYS A 208 3.29 4.14 2.68
CA CYS A 208 3.42 4.78 1.38
C CYS A 208 4.65 4.24 0.66
N SER A 209 4.92 4.80 -0.50
CA SER A 209 6.18 4.68 -1.20
C SER A 209 6.98 5.97 -1.05
N THR A 210 8.30 5.86 -1.12
CA THR A 210 9.20 7.02 -1.08
C THR A 210 9.30 7.69 -2.45
N GLY A 211 9.35 9.01 -2.48
CA GLY A 211 9.55 9.76 -3.72
C GLY A 211 11.03 10.00 -3.99
N PHE A 212 11.41 11.27 -4.08
CA PHE A 212 12.78 11.66 -4.39
C PHE A 212 13.55 12.07 -3.15
N ILE A 213 14.87 11.90 -3.19
CA ILE A 213 15.75 12.41 -2.14
C ILE A 213 16.21 13.81 -2.52
N ALA A 214 16.06 14.75 -1.59
CA ALA A 214 16.50 16.12 -1.76
C ALA A 214 17.20 16.63 -0.50
N SER A 215 17.86 17.77 -0.57
CA SER A 215 18.47 18.41 0.59
C SER A 215 18.34 19.92 0.56
N ARG A 216 18.45 20.50 1.75
CA ARG A 216 18.67 21.93 1.93
C ARG A 216 19.66 22.10 3.08
N GLU A 217 20.76 22.77 2.79
CA GLU A 217 21.88 22.91 3.74
C GLU A 217 22.34 21.51 4.22
N ASN A 218 22.30 21.23 5.52
CA ASN A 218 22.71 19.95 6.09
C ASN A 218 21.55 18.96 6.30
N ARG A 219 20.32 19.35 5.92
CA ARG A 219 19.11 18.55 6.10
C ARG A 219 18.81 17.76 4.83
N THR A 220 18.50 16.48 4.98
CA THR A 220 18.15 15.57 3.88
C THR A 220 16.69 15.18 4.02
N PHE A 221 15.96 15.17 2.92
CA PHE A 221 14.53 14.93 2.90
C PHE A 221 14.15 13.85 1.89
N ILE A 222 13.11 13.10 2.21
CA ILE A 222 12.29 12.38 1.25
C ILE A 222 11.15 13.32 0.85
N VAL A 223 11.08 13.66 -0.42
CA VAL A 223 9.94 14.35 -1.03
C VAL A 223 8.89 13.30 -1.31
N THR A 224 7.71 13.43 -0.71
CA THR A 224 6.63 12.43 -0.77
C THR A 224 5.27 13.13 -0.87
N ALA A 225 4.17 12.37 -0.88
CA ALA A 225 2.82 12.91 -0.82
C ALA A 225 2.49 13.39 0.60
N GLY A 226 1.74 14.49 0.72
CA GLY A 226 1.37 15.06 2.01
C GLY A 226 0.47 14.14 2.81
N HIS A 227 -0.49 13.47 2.15
CA HIS A 227 -1.42 12.56 2.83
C HIS A 227 -0.76 11.32 3.47
N CYS A 228 0.52 11.05 3.21
CA CYS A 228 1.26 9.94 3.81
C CYS A 228 1.53 10.11 5.31
N GLY A 229 1.40 11.32 5.85
CA GLY A 229 1.59 11.58 7.27
C GLY A 229 1.15 12.97 7.70
N ASP A 230 1.10 13.16 9.01
CA ASP A 230 1.01 14.49 9.61
C ASP A 230 2.40 14.93 10.10
N VAL A 231 2.60 16.23 10.27
CA VAL A 231 3.86 16.76 10.82
C VAL A 231 4.11 16.16 12.20
N GLY A 232 5.31 15.61 12.41
CA GLY A 232 5.74 14.89 13.61
C GLY A 232 5.58 13.37 13.52
N ASP A 233 4.91 12.83 12.50
CA ASP A 233 4.85 11.38 12.29
C ASP A 233 6.23 10.82 11.96
N GLN A 234 6.59 9.71 12.64
CA GLN A 234 7.83 9.00 12.38
C GLN A 234 7.66 7.95 11.28
N PHE A 235 8.74 7.73 10.54
CA PHE A 235 8.76 6.81 9.42
C PHE A 235 9.87 5.78 9.55
N TYR A 236 9.58 4.55 9.12
CA TYR A 236 10.55 3.47 9.11
C TYR A 236 10.50 2.65 7.82
N VAL A 237 11.61 1.98 7.52
CA VAL A 237 11.75 1.02 6.43
C VAL A 237 12.06 -0.36 6.98
N ASN A 238 11.59 -1.39 6.28
CA ASN A 238 11.89 -2.78 6.60
C ASN A 238 12.93 -3.35 5.63
N ASP A 239 13.75 -4.27 6.11
CA ASP A 239 14.56 -5.16 5.29
C ASP A 239 13.86 -6.50 5.02
N GLN A 240 14.36 -7.23 4.03
CA GLN A 240 13.84 -8.55 3.63
C GLN A 240 13.95 -9.65 4.72
N TYR A 241 14.62 -9.36 5.84
CA TYR A 241 14.81 -10.28 6.97
C TYR A 241 13.95 -9.89 8.18
N GLY A 242 13.05 -8.90 8.04
CA GLY A 242 12.17 -8.43 9.10
C GLY A 242 12.81 -7.40 10.05
N GLY A 243 14.00 -6.89 9.72
CA GLY A 243 14.60 -5.77 10.45
C GLY A 243 13.93 -4.45 10.10
N SER A 244 13.75 -3.56 11.08
CA SER A 244 13.17 -2.23 10.88
C SER A 244 14.17 -1.14 11.27
N LEU A 245 14.20 -0.06 10.48
CA LEU A 245 14.99 1.13 10.74
C LEU A 245 14.09 2.35 10.69
N VAL A 246 13.97 3.08 11.81
CA VAL A 246 13.35 4.41 11.80
C VAL A 246 14.28 5.36 11.05
N VAL A 247 13.78 5.97 9.98
CA VAL A 247 14.59 6.75 9.04
C VAL A 247 14.41 8.26 9.18
N GLY A 248 13.28 8.70 9.75
CA GLY A 248 12.98 10.12 9.81
C GLY A 248 11.61 10.46 10.35
N GLU A 249 11.26 11.73 10.23
CA GLU A 249 9.96 12.28 10.62
C GLU A 249 9.42 13.26 9.57
N MET A 250 8.10 13.35 9.43
CA MET A 250 7.49 14.33 8.55
C MET A 250 7.59 15.73 9.18
N VAL A 251 8.25 16.64 8.48
CA VAL A 251 8.47 18.02 8.95
C VAL A 251 7.61 19.05 8.21
N GLU A 252 7.12 18.67 7.02
CA GLU A 252 6.19 19.48 6.23
C GLU A 252 5.13 18.55 5.62
N SER A 253 3.86 18.97 5.65
CA SER A 253 2.76 18.27 5.00
C SER A 253 1.73 19.27 4.49
N PHE A 254 1.58 19.35 3.17
CA PHE A 254 0.53 20.08 2.50
C PHE A 254 -0.41 19.06 1.87
N TYR A 255 -1.64 18.97 2.39
CA TYR A 255 -2.65 18.06 1.87
C TYR A 255 -4.02 18.75 1.85
N GLU A 256 -4.42 19.21 0.65
CA GLU A 256 -5.68 19.92 0.42
C GLU A 256 -6.76 18.99 -0.14
N ARG A 257 -7.82 18.80 0.65
CA ARG A 257 -8.97 17.94 0.33
C ARG A 257 -10.30 18.65 0.55
N ASP A 258 -11.32 18.23 -0.19
CA ASP A 258 -12.72 18.53 0.08
C ASP A 258 -13.56 17.24 0.20
N ASN A 259 -14.89 17.40 0.25
CA ASN A 259 -15.84 16.29 0.40
C ASN A 259 -15.95 15.42 -0.86
N THR A 260 -15.39 15.84 -1.99
CA THR A 260 -15.41 15.13 -3.28
C THR A 260 -14.05 14.50 -3.63
N GLY A 261 -12.98 14.88 -2.93
CA GLY A 261 -11.66 14.27 -3.08
C GLY A 261 -10.52 15.27 -2.87
N PHE A 262 -9.39 15.01 -3.54
CA PHE A 262 -8.23 15.89 -3.57
C PHE A 262 -8.53 17.09 -4.46
N ILE A 263 -8.34 18.31 -3.97
CA ILE A 263 -8.65 19.54 -4.74
C ILE A 263 -7.44 20.43 -4.97
N GLY A 264 -6.30 20.07 -4.40
CA GLY A 264 -5.14 20.95 -4.39
C GLY A 264 -3.84 20.23 -4.10
N THR A 265 -2.99 20.88 -3.33
CA THR A 265 -1.63 20.42 -3.05
C THR A 265 -1.62 19.12 -2.24
N ASP A 266 -0.77 18.17 -2.64
CA ASP A 266 -0.53 16.92 -1.91
C ASP A 266 0.97 16.58 -1.91
N ILE A 267 1.73 17.29 -1.08
CA ILE A 267 3.18 17.17 -1.00
C ILE A 267 3.66 17.27 0.45
N GLY A 268 4.65 16.46 0.80
CA GLY A 268 5.25 16.44 2.12
C GLY A 268 6.75 16.23 2.08
N LEU A 269 7.42 16.60 3.16
CA LEU A 269 8.84 16.35 3.38
C LEU A 269 9.02 15.52 4.65
N ILE A 270 9.67 14.37 4.50
CA ILE A 270 10.18 13.59 5.63
C ILE A 270 11.65 13.93 5.79
N GLU A 271 12.04 14.55 6.90
CA GLU A 271 13.44 14.77 7.23
C GLU A 271 14.08 13.46 7.70
N ILE A 272 15.20 13.12 7.07
CA ILE A 272 15.97 11.92 7.37
C ILE A 272 16.93 12.22 8.53
N TYR A 273 16.89 11.37 9.56
CA TYR A 273 17.81 11.47 10.70
C TYR A 273 19.27 11.24 10.28
N ASP A 274 20.19 11.87 11.00
CA ASP A 274 21.62 11.82 10.68
C ASP A 274 22.20 10.39 10.66
N ASP A 275 21.73 9.53 11.56
CA ASP A 275 22.14 8.12 11.67
C ASP A 275 21.50 7.23 10.59
N ALA A 276 20.39 7.66 9.99
CA ALA A 276 19.73 6.98 8.88
C ALA A 276 20.32 7.33 7.51
N LYS A 277 21.05 8.46 7.37
CA LYS A 277 21.66 8.91 6.10
C LYS A 277 22.54 7.85 5.38
N PRO A 278 23.33 6.99 6.07
CA PRO A 278 24.06 5.90 5.41
C PRO A 278 23.18 4.84 4.74
N TYR A 279 21.89 4.80 5.06
CA TYR A 279 20.89 3.87 4.53
C TYR A 279 19.97 4.55 3.50
N VAL A 280 20.47 5.56 2.81
CA VAL A 280 19.74 6.28 1.75
C VAL A 280 20.44 6.05 0.42
N ASP A 281 19.68 5.58 -0.55
CA ASP A 281 20.04 5.55 -1.95
C ASP A 281 19.20 6.58 -2.68
N SER A 282 19.83 7.62 -3.21
CA SER A 282 19.14 8.72 -3.89
C SER A 282 18.87 8.44 -5.36
N ALA A 283 19.59 7.47 -5.95
CA ALA A 283 19.44 7.14 -7.35
C ALA A 283 18.08 6.47 -7.58
N LEU A 284 17.47 6.77 -8.73
CA LEU A 284 16.35 5.95 -9.18
C LEU A 284 16.87 4.52 -9.44
N PRO A 285 16.18 3.48 -8.96
CA PRO A 285 16.57 2.09 -9.19
C PRO A 285 16.30 1.61 -10.63
N VAL A 286 16.42 2.48 -11.64
CA VAL A 286 16.33 2.19 -13.07
C VAL A 286 17.67 2.43 -13.77
N ASN A 287 17.86 1.85 -14.95
CA ASN A 287 19.05 2.09 -15.79
C ASN A 287 18.96 3.44 -16.53
N SER A 288 18.68 4.53 -15.82
CA SER A 288 18.59 5.87 -16.39
C SER A 288 19.09 6.89 -15.40
N ARG A 289 19.91 7.83 -15.87
CA ARG A 289 20.45 8.90 -15.03
C ARG A 289 19.34 9.88 -14.68
N LEU A 290 19.26 10.25 -13.40
CA LEU A 290 18.42 11.37 -12.98
C LEU A 290 19.14 12.70 -13.26
N LYS A 291 18.62 13.48 -14.19
CA LYS A 291 19.30 14.70 -14.69
C LYS A 291 18.96 15.96 -13.91
N GLY A 292 17.84 15.93 -13.22
CA GLY A 292 17.24 17.07 -12.53
C GLY A 292 15.75 16.87 -12.39
N TRP A 293 15.03 17.97 -12.15
CA TRP A 293 13.57 17.99 -12.12
C TRP A 293 13.01 18.88 -13.22
N ILE A 294 11.79 18.57 -13.66
CA ILE A 294 11.02 19.36 -14.64
C ILE A 294 9.58 19.52 -14.18
N THR A 295 8.86 20.45 -14.81
CA THR A 295 7.42 20.61 -14.62
C THR A 295 6.62 19.66 -15.51
N PRO A 296 5.38 19.29 -15.13
CA PRO A 296 4.45 18.55 -15.99
C PRO A 296 4.22 19.18 -17.37
N ALA A 297 4.18 20.51 -17.45
CA ALA A 297 4.05 21.22 -18.73
C ALA A 297 5.24 20.95 -19.67
N GLN A 298 6.46 20.91 -19.15
CA GLN A 298 7.66 20.58 -19.94
C GLN A 298 7.65 19.12 -20.39
N ALA A 299 7.26 18.19 -19.51
CA ALA A 299 7.14 16.78 -19.85
C ALA A 299 6.11 16.54 -20.98
N GLY A 300 4.94 17.19 -20.87
CA GLY A 300 3.88 17.12 -21.89
C GLY A 300 4.29 17.74 -23.24
N GLN A 301 4.93 18.92 -23.22
CA GLN A 301 5.47 19.55 -24.45
C GLN A 301 6.54 18.69 -25.12
N GLY A 302 7.36 17.98 -24.34
CA GLY A 302 8.37 17.06 -24.84
C GLY A 302 7.81 15.71 -25.30
N ASN A 303 6.50 15.45 -25.13
CA ASN A 303 5.87 14.16 -25.35
C ASN A 303 6.64 13.01 -24.67
N MET A 304 7.12 13.28 -23.45
CA MET A 304 7.94 12.33 -22.69
C MET A 304 7.07 11.19 -22.14
N THR A 305 7.68 10.00 -22.03
CA THR A 305 7.05 8.87 -21.35
C THR A 305 7.04 9.16 -19.85
N ILE A 306 5.89 9.01 -19.20
CA ILE A 306 5.76 9.17 -17.75
C ILE A 306 5.85 7.81 -17.11
N CYS A 307 6.79 7.67 -16.19
CA CYS A 307 7.04 6.46 -15.45
C CYS A 307 6.93 6.71 -13.95
N ARG A 308 6.58 5.67 -13.18
CA ARG A 308 6.52 5.73 -11.73
C ARG A 308 7.02 4.45 -11.08
N LEU A 309 7.56 4.61 -9.87
CA LEU A 309 7.95 3.52 -8.98
C LEU A 309 7.08 3.58 -7.72
N GLY A 310 6.60 2.42 -7.28
CA GLY A 310 5.82 2.28 -6.06
C GLY A 310 5.90 0.87 -5.52
N ALA A 311 5.79 0.74 -4.20
CA ALA A 311 5.96 -0.52 -3.49
C ALA A 311 4.87 -1.55 -3.81
N THR A 312 3.67 -1.11 -4.17
CA THR A 312 2.52 -2.01 -4.36
C THR A 312 2.54 -2.61 -5.76
N THR A 313 2.78 -1.79 -6.77
CA THR A 313 2.67 -2.19 -8.19
C THR A 313 4.00 -2.16 -8.94
N GLY A 314 5.11 -1.86 -8.27
CA GLY A 314 6.44 -1.89 -8.86
C GLY A 314 6.69 -0.74 -9.84
N TYR A 315 7.10 -1.06 -11.07
CA TYR A 315 7.44 -0.06 -12.09
C TYR A 315 6.39 -0.02 -13.20
N SER A 316 5.90 1.17 -13.54
CA SER A 316 4.97 1.37 -14.66
C SER A 316 5.31 2.60 -15.47
N CYS A 317 5.05 2.56 -16.77
CA CYS A 317 5.20 3.69 -17.68
C CYS A 317 4.06 3.79 -18.67
N GLY A 318 3.84 4.99 -19.19
CA GLY A 318 2.84 5.29 -20.20
C GLY A 318 2.75 6.78 -20.52
N LYS A 319 1.66 7.17 -21.16
CA LYS A 319 1.53 8.51 -21.73
C LYS A 319 1.20 9.58 -20.69
N PHE A 320 1.75 10.76 -20.88
CA PHE A 320 1.24 11.98 -20.28
C PHE A 320 -0.19 12.25 -20.80
N VAL A 321 -1.09 12.73 -19.94
CA VAL A 321 -2.47 13.08 -20.34
C VAL A 321 -2.65 14.58 -20.26
N GLU A 322 -2.59 15.16 -19.05
CA GLU A 322 -2.84 16.58 -18.85
C GLU A 322 -2.22 17.10 -17.55
N VAL A 323 -2.10 18.43 -17.45
CA VAL A 323 -1.85 19.13 -16.19
C VAL A 323 -3.19 19.57 -15.65
N ASP A 324 -3.48 19.21 -14.42
CA ASP A 324 -4.66 19.67 -13.69
C ASP A 324 -4.29 20.85 -12.77
N ARG A 325 -5.20 21.28 -11.91
CA ARG A 325 -5.03 22.44 -11.03
C ARG A 325 -3.97 22.19 -9.96
N ALA A 326 -3.41 23.28 -9.45
CA ALA A 326 -2.54 23.29 -8.26
C ALA A 326 -1.30 22.37 -8.33
N GLY A 327 -0.78 22.09 -9.54
CA GLY A 327 0.40 21.24 -9.72
C GLY A 327 0.10 19.75 -9.82
N GLN A 328 -1.17 19.35 -9.75
CA GLN A 328 -1.55 17.99 -10.09
C GLN A 328 -1.40 17.74 -11.59
N PHE A 329 -1.10 16.50 -11.97
CA PHE A 329 -1.04 16.08 -13.37
C PHE A 329 -1.46 14.63 -13.52
N VAL A 330 -2.01 14.30 -14.68
CA VAL A 330 -2.61 13.00 -14.97
C VAL A 330 -1.82 12.28 -16.06
N PHE A 331 -1.64 10.99 -15.90
CA PHE A 331 -0.90 10.13 -16.82
C PHE A 331 -1.43 8.69 -16.78
N ARG A 332 -1.09 7.92 -17.82
CA ARG A 332 -1.52 6.52 -17.97
C ARG A 332 -0.48 5.56 -17.43
N ASN A 333 -0.65 5.11 -16.20
CA ASN A 333 0.17 4.06 -15.58
C ASN A 333 -0.78 3.16 -14.78
N ILE A 334 -0.32 1.97 -14.39
CA ILE A 334 -1.01 1.17 -13.38
C ILE A 334 -0.54 1.66 -12.01
N ALA A 335 -1.41 1.96 -11.06
CA ALA A 335 -1.04 2.29 -9.68
C ALA A 335 -2.14 1.84 -8.72
N ASP A 336 -1.77 1.58 -7.48
CA ASP A 336 -2.71 1.21 -6.42
C ASP A 336 -2.33 1.80 -5.05
N ARG A 337 -3.20 1.59 -4.06
CA ARG A 337 -2.98 2.03 -2.68
C ARG A 337 -1.64 1.50 -2.17
N GLY A 338 -0.86 2.38 -1.56
CA GLY A 338 0.52 2.12 -1.14
C GLY A 338 1.59 2.60 -2.13
N ASP A 339 1.24 2.86 -3.40
CA ASP A 339 2.15 3.56 -4.34
C ASP A 339 2.20 5.07 -4.09
N SER A 340 1.29 5.62 -3.28
CA SER A 340 1.26 7.00 -2.81
C SER A 340 2.64 7.47 -2.33
N GLY A 341 3.04 8.69 -2.68
CA GLY A 341 4.37 9.23 -2.40
C GLY A 341 5.48 8.72 -3.32
N GLY A 342 5.25 7.63 -4.05
CA GLY A 342 6.23 7.00 -4.95
C GLY A 342 6.73 7.94 -6.05
N ALA A 343 7.99 7.78 -6.44
CA ALA A 343 8.64 8.64 -7.41
C ALA A 343 8.01 8.54 -8.81
N ILE A 344 7.62 9.67 -9.38
CA ILE A 344 7.19 9.83 -10.77
C ILE A 344 8.26 10.61 -11.53
N PHE A 345 8.69 10.09 -12.67
CA PHE A 345 9.68 10.72 -13.53
C PHE A 345 9.27 10.69 -15.00
N ALA A 346 9.72 11.69 -15.75
CA ALA A 346 9.59 11.73 -17.19
C ALA A 346 10.86 11.16 -17.84
N PHE A 347 10.68 10.37 -18.90
CA PHE A 347 11.76 9.76 -19.66
C PHE A 347 11.75 10.30 -21.09
N ASP A 348 12.87 10.88 -21.52
CA ASP A 348 13.03 11.49 -22.84
C ASP A 348 13.62 10.52 -23.90
N GLY A 349 13.79 9.24 -23.53
CA GLY A 349 14.44 8.23 -24.34
C GLY A 349 15.89 7.96 -23.93
N THR A 350 16.50 8.87 -23.16
CA THR A 350 17.89 8.74 -22.69
C THR A 350 18.00 8.95 -21.18
N ASP A 351 17.51 10.09 -20.69
CA ASP A 351 17.63 10.53 -19.30
C ASP A 351 16.25 10.48 -18.61
N ALA A 352 16.29 10.30 -17.28
CA ALA A 352 15.13 10.47 -16.41
C ALA A 352 15.14 11.88 -15.79
N TRP A 353 13.94 12.44 -15.64
CA TRP A 353 13.70 13.75 -15.03
C TRP A 353 12.67 13.61 -13.92
N ALA A 354 13.02 14.00 -12.70
CA ALA A 354 12.10 13.97 -11.58
C ALA A 354 10.91 14.90 -11.88
N LEU A 355 9.69 14.38 -11.73
CA LEU A 355 8.49 15.06 -12.18
C LEU A 355 7.50 15.29 -11.05
N GLY A 356 7.25 14.24 -10.25
CA GLY A 356 6.19 14.27 -9.26
C GLY A 356 6.28 13.13 -8.27
N VAL A 357 5.33 13.09 -7.34
CA VAL A 357 5.06 11.95 -6.47
C VAL A 357 3.64 11.46 -6.69
N THR A 358 3.41 10.15 -6.57
CA THR A 358 2.06 9.59 -6.70
C THR A 358 1.15 10.18 -5.63
N SER A 359 0.09 10.86 -6.04
CA SER A 359 -0.84 11.51 -5.11
C SER A 359 -2.13 10.72 -5.02
N ASN A 360 -2.73 10.40 -6.17
CA ASN A 360 -4.02 9.74 -6.20
C ASN A 360 -4.16 8.84 -7.43
N GLY A 361 -4.99 7.81 -7.33
CA GLY A 361 -5.34 6.90 -8.42
C GLY A 361 -6.82 6.58 -8.36
N SER A 362 -7.46 6.36 -9.52
CA SER A 362 -8.88 6.01 -9.52
C SER A 362 -9.07 4.56 -9.05
N ASP A 363 -9.87 4.36 -8.00
CA ASP A 363 -10.28 3.01 -7.59
C ASP A 363 -11.13 2.29 -8.65
N TYR A 364 -11.77 3.06 -9.55
CA TYR A 364 -12.53 2.54 -10.68
C TYR A 364 -11.64 2.31 -11.92
N ASN A 365 -10.67 3.21 -12.16
CA ASN A 365 -9.75 3.11 -13.28
C ASN A 365 -8.29 3.16 -12.83
N LYS A 366 -7.76 1.99 -12.45
CA LYS A 366 -6.37 1.82 -12.00
C LYS A 366 -5.32 2.14 -13.08
N THR A 367 -5.72 2.44 -14.32
CA THR A 367 -4.81 2.83 -15.43
C THR A 367 -4.66 4.33 -15.60
N LEU A 368 -5.43 5.13 -14.85
CA LEU A 368 -5.39 6.57 -14.87
C LEU A 368 -4.93 7.05 -13.49
N THR A 369 -3.69 7.50 -13.42
CA THR A 369 -3.01 7.90 -12.19
C THR A 369 -2.79 9.41 -12.22
N SER A 370 -2.77 10.01 -11.03
CA SER A 370 -2.43 11.40 -10.83
C SER A 370 -1.23 11.55 -9.88
N GLY A 371 -0.38 12.52 -10.19
CA GLY A 371 0.77 12.89 -9.40
C GLY A 371 0.70 14.33 -8.96
N MET A 372 1.33 14.63 -7.83
CA MET A 372 1.65 15.99 -7.42
C MET A 372 3.05 16.34 -7.93
N GLU A 373 3.20 17.45 -8.63
CA GLU A 373 4.49 17.90 -9.14
C GLU A 373 5.46 18.29 -8.02
N ILE A 374 6.76 18.05 -8.22
CA ILE A 374 7.78 18.39 -7.23
C ILE A 374 8.51 19.72 -7.51
N ALA A 375 8.42 20.28 -8.71
CA ALA A 375 9.08 21.54 -9.06
C ALA A 375 8.65 22.69 -8.14
N GLY A 376 7.37 22.80 -7.80
CA GLY A 376 6.85 23.76 -6.83
C GLY A 376 7.48 23.57 -5.45
N ALA A 377 7.59 22.33 -4.98
CA ALA A 377 8.29 22.00 -3.73
C ALA A 377 9.79 22.34 -3.78
N MET A 378 10.47 21.99 -4.87
CA MET A 378 11.89 22.32 -5.07
C MET A 378 12.13 23.83 -4.96
N GLN A 379 11.27 24.62 -5.59
CA GLN A 379 11.36 26.09 -5.59
C GLN A 379 10.94 26.69 -4.24
N HIS A 380 9.81 26.26 -3.70
CA HIS A 380 9.23 26.81 -2.48
C HIS A 380 10.17 26.64 -1.28
N TRP A 381 10.74 25.44 -1.13
CA TRP A 381 11.64 25.16 -0.02
C TRP A 381 13.12 25.37 -0.35
N GLY A 382 13.50 25.60 -1.62
CA GLY A 382 14.89 25.76 -2.03
C GLY A 382 15.67 24.44 -1.95
N LEU A 383 15.08 23.34 -2.40
CA LEU A 383 15.65 22.00 -2.31
C LEU A 383 16.60 21.72 -3.49
N THR A 384 17.66 20.98 -3.21
CA THR A 384 18.55 20.36 -4.20
C THR A 384 18.23 18.88 -4.31
N LEU A 385 17.83 18.43 -5.50
CA LEU A 385 17.56 17.02 -5.81
C LEU A 385 18.85 16.20 -5.86
N HIS A 386 18.80 14.96 -5.39
CA HIS A 386 19.86 13.96 -5.50
C HIS A 386 19.44 12.81 -6.40
N GLY A 387 20.38 12.18 -7.11
CA GLY A 387 20.13 11.02 -7.96
C GLY A 387 21.32 10.47 -8.71
#